data_AF-A0A2E4EUC8-F1
#
_entry.id   AF-A0A2E4EUC8-F1
#
_cell.length_a   1.000
_cell.length_b   1.000
_cell.length_c   1.000
_cell.angle_alpha   90.00
_cell.angle_beta   90.00
_cell.angle_gamma   90.00
#
_symmetry.space_group_name_H-M   'P 1'
#
loop_
_entity.id
_entity.type
_entity.pdbx_description
1 polymer ?
#
loop_
_entity_poly.entity_id
_entity_poly.type
_entity_poly.pdbx_seq_one_letter_code
_entity_poly.pdbx_strand_id
1 'polypeptide(L)'
;MVSFENLINKGGLRTTVIRRLRDYSIKPPELLWSRGWSYFADHAGNDSFLYPAYPTRYCVSSLSNLRGASGLIWLRAGNYPIREDWYQPGSTLPLGDIATFARDVVNYLGGSTVLLTTDGDMSIPGDLPDGVAESILSDSNISAWFTQNYDGSLSNNKLRSLPIGLGLHAGGVQRFSGVFGNAKHYTHLKDRLKSKHIRENRVWSDTHLRSHPGFHGDPRAILASALNELQFNITDYPAQRLTQSDIWKKYLNYKFVVSLPGHGLDCYRTWEALGLGAIVITVHSPLDDLLKPYRVIFIEAKEPKDWLILNDLDWLASESEKCIHKPLPPLDWDHWLSYVRAPLGLPTT
;
A
#
# COMPACT_ATOMS: atom_id res chain seq x y z
N MET A 1 0.80 -9.02 -40.22
CA MET A 1 0.38 -7.88 -39.39
C MET A 1 0.12 -8.37 -37.98
N VAL A 2 1.09 -8.18 -37.08
CA VAL A 2 0.92 -8.52 -35.66
C VAL A 2 0.06 -7.42 -35.04
N SER A 3 -1.07 -7.75 -34.42
CA SER A 3 -1.97 -6.74 -33.85
C SER A 3 -1.22 -5.93 -32.79
N PHE A 4 -1.54 -4.64 -32.72
CA PHE A 4 -0.98 -3.68 -31.76
C PHE A 4 -1.14 -4.14 -30.29
N GLU A 5 -2.08 -5.06 -30.04
CA GLU A 5 -2.34 -5.67 -28.73
C GLU A 5 -1.20 -6.59 -28.25
N ASN A 6 -0.52 -7.29 -29.15
CA ASN A 6 0.60 -8.18 -28.79
C ASN A 6 1.88 -7.41 -28.42
N LEU A 7 2.01 -6.15 -28.85
CA LEU A 7 3.12 -5.27 -28.46
C LEU A 7 2.95 -4.68 -27.05
N ILE A 8 1.71 -4.56 -26.56
CA ILE A 8 1.38 -3.96 -25.26
C ILE A 8 1.57 -4.95 -24.11
N ASN A 9 1.26 -6.24 -24.31
CA ASN A 9 1.41 -7.27 -23.28
C ASN A 9 2.84 -7.81 -23.13
N LYS A 10 3.74 -7.59 -24.10
CA LYS A 10 5.14 -8.05 -24.05
C LYS A 10 6.14 -7.07 -23.43
N GLY A 11 5.69 -6.02 -22.75
CA GLY A 11 6.57 -5.21 -21.90
C GLY A 11 7.79 -4.62 -22.62
N GLY A 12 7.60 -4.11 -23.84
CA GLY A 12 8.65 -3.42 -24.59
C GLY A 12 8.99 -2.03 -24.01
N LEU A 13 10.19 -1.54 -24.31
CA LEU A 13 10.69 -0.24 -23.85
C LEU A 13 9.70 0.91 -24.15
N ARG A 14 9.09 0.92 -25.35
CA ARG A 14 8.16 1.97 -25.82
C ARG A 14 6.81 2.00 -25.08
N THR A 15 6.22 0.84 -24.78
CA THR A 15 4.94 0.76 -24.05
C THR A 15 5.12 1.10 -22.58
N THR A 16 6.33 0.87 -22.04
CA THR A 16 6.67 1.28 -20.70
C THR A 16 6.87 2.80 -20.61
N VAL A 17 7.50 3.46 -21.59
CA VAL A 17 7.66 4.93 -21.62
C VAL A 17 6.33 5.68 -21.68
N ILE A 18 5.38 5.26 -22.53
CA ILE A 18 4.07 5.93 -22.63
C ILE A 18 3.25 5.75 -21.33
N ARG A 19 3.27 4.54 -20.73
CA ARG A 19 2.63 4.29 -19.44
C ARG A 19 3.30 5.09 -18.30
N ARG A 20 4.63 5.26 -18.35
CA ARG A 20 5.41 6.06 -17.39
C ARG A 20 5.06 7.54 -17.45
N LEU A 21 4.90 8.12 -18.65
CA LEU A 21 4.46 9.51 -18.83
C LEU A 21 2.99 9.73 -18.44
N ARG A 22 2.13 8.71 -18.55
CA ARG A 22 0.73 8.78 -18.12
C ARG A 22 0.58 8.87 -16.60
N ASP A 23 1.40 8.12 -15.87
CA ASP A 23 1.34 8.07 -14.40
C ASP A 23 2.23 9.17 -13.77
N TYR A 24 3.13 9.77 -14.56
CA TYR A 24 3.88 10.97 -14.23
C TYR A 24 3.02 12.21 -14.48
N SER A 25 2.90 13.05 -13.47
CA SER A 25 2.17 14.31 -13.53
C SER A 25 3.08 15.43 -13.06
N ILE A 26 2.73 16.68 -13.39
CA ILE A 26 3.37 17.86 -12.82
C ILE A 26 2.83 18.13 -11.40
N LYS A 27 1.59 17.70 -11.10
CA LYS A 27 0.97 17.84 -9.77
C LYS A 27 0.40 16.50 -9.28
N PRO A 28 0.59 16.11 -8.02
CA PRO A 28 -0.06 14.92 -7.48
C PRO A 28 -1.58 15.14 -7.36
N PRO A 29 -2.40 14.07 -7.41
CA PRO A 29 -3.79 14.17 -6.94
C PRO A 29 -3.80 14.54 -5.44
N GLU A 30 -4.87 15.18 -4.98
CA GLU A 30 -5.06 15.56 -3.56
C GLU A 30 -5.32 14.36 -2.63
N LEU A 31 -5.24 13.13 -3.15
CA LEU A 31 -5.45 11.91 -2.39
C LEU A 31 -4.13 11.19 -2.16
N LEU A 32 -3.92 10.74 -0.92
CA LEU A 32 -2.81 9.92 -0.49
C LEU A 32 -2.74 8.62 -1.30
N TRP A 33 -1.57 8.36 -1.87
CA TRP A 33 -1.24 7.09 -2.51
C TRP A 33 0.27 6.84 -2.45
N SER A 34 0.62 5.56 -2.42
CA SER A 34 1.98 5.07 -2.16
C SER A 34 3.10 5.80 -2.92
N ARG A 35 3.00 5.98 -4.23
CA ARG A 35 4.02 6.68 -5.04
C ARG A 35 3.94 8.21 -4.95
N GLY A 36 2.81 8.76 -4.49
CA GLY A 36 2.60 10.20 -4.44
C GLY A 36 3.57 10.94 -3.51
N TRP A 37 4.17 10.23 -2.55
CA TRP A 37 5.19 10.77 -1.65
C TRP A 37 6.39 11.37 -2.38
N SER A 38 6.72 10.89 -3.58
CA SER A 38 7.81 11.46 -4.39
C SER A 38 7.62 12.92 -4.76
N TYR A 39 6.39 13.44 -4.76
CA TYR A 39 6.09 14.84 -5.06
C TYR A 39 6.34 15.80 -3.90
N PHE A 40 6.40 15.26 -2.68
CA PHE A 40 6.50 16.06 -1.46
C PHE A 40 7.82 15.85 -0.72
N ALA A 41 8.65 14.92 -1.19
CA ALA A 41 9.99 14.68 -0.68
C ALA A 41 10.94 15.78 -1.13
N ASP A 42 11.89 16.12 -0.27
CA ASP A 42 12.97 17.07 -0.58
C ASP A 42 13.99 16.41 -1.52
N HIS A 43 14.17 15.09 -1.39
CA HIS A 43 14.99 14.25 -2.28
C HIS A 43 14.30 12.93 -2.59
N ALA A 44 14.56 12.37 -3.77
CA ALA A 44 13.93 11.12 -4.22
C ALA A 44 14.88 10.25 -5.05
N GLY A 45 15.24 9.08 -4.51
CA GLY A 45 16.10 8.13 -5.21
C GLY A 45 17.38 8.77 -5.78
N ASN A 46 17.60 8.59 -7.07
CA ASN A 46 18.78 9.12 -7.76
C ASN A 46 18.59 10.53 -8.35
N ASP A 47 17.62 11.30 -7.82
CA ASP A 47 17.19 12.63 -8.28
C ASP A 47 16.70 12.69 -9.74
N SER A 48 16.56 11.55 -10.40
CA SER A 48 15.92 11.48 -11.70
C SER A 48 14.42 11.73 -11.53
N PHE A 49 13.88 12.68 -12.29
CA PHE A 49 12.43 12.87 -12.39
C PHE A 49 11.70 11.59 -12.85
N LEU A 50 12.40 10.64 -13.50
CA LEU A 50 11.85 9.36 -13.91
C LEU A 50 11.89 8.29 -12.81
N TYR A 51 12.64 8.49 -11.72
CA TYR A 51 12.79 7.52 -10.63
C TYR A 51 11.45 7.00 -10.10
N PRO A 52 10.47 7.86 -9.75
CA PRO A 52 9.17 7.38 -9.28
C PRO A 52 8.37 6.64 -10.36
N ALA A 53 8.64 6.91 -11.65
CA ALA A 53 7.93 6.26 -12.75
C ALA A 53 8.47 4.84 -13.05
N TYR A 54 9.70 4.51 -12.64
CA TYR A 54 10.28 3.20 -12.90
C TYR A 54 9.61 2.11 -12.07
N PRO A 55 9.23 0.97 -12.68
CA PRO A 55 8.84 -0.21 -11.93
C PRO A 55 9.89 -0.56 -10.87
N THR A 56 9.42 -0.96 -9.68
CA THR A 56 10.24 -1.33 -8.52
C THR A 56 11.28 -2.40 -8.81
N ARG A 57 11.06 -3.25 -9.82
CA ARG A 57 12.04 -4.23 -10.30
C ARG A 57 13.34 -3.60 -10.83
N TYR A 58 13.31 -2.34 -11.25
CA TYR A 58 14.51 -1.64 -11.73
C TYR A 58 15.12 -0.84 -10.59
N CYS A 59 16.00 -1.50 -9.83
CA CYS A 59 16.70 -0.89 -8.71
C CYS A 59 17.75 0.11 -9.18
N VAL A 60 18.05 1.09 -8.33
CA VAL A 60 19.17 2.02 -8.56
C VAL A 60 20.51 1.34 -8.31
N SER A 61 21.53 1.68 -9.09
CA SER A 61 22.89 1.17 -8.90
C SER A 61 23.68 1.97 -7.87
N SER A 62 23.37 3.26 -7.72
CA SER A 62 23.94 4.12 -6.69
C SER A 62 22.97 5.22 -6.27
N LEU A 63 23.10 5.64 -5.01
CA LEU A 63 22.42 6.78 -4.40
C LEU A 63 23.41 7.82 -3.85
N SER A 64 24.66 7.82 -4.34
CA SER A 64 25.72 8.73 -3.86
C SER A 64 25.37 10.22 -4.05
N ASN A 65 24.43 10.54 -4.94
CA ASN A 65 23.87 11.88 -5.10
C ASN A 65 23.18 12.41 -3.84
N LEU A 66 22.69 11.51 -2.96
CA LEU A 66 22.04 11.87 -1.71
C LEU A 66 23.03 12.15 -0.57
N ARG A 67 24.35 12.02 -0.78
CA ARG A 67 25.35 12.42 0.22
C ARG A 67 25.27 13.92 0.45
N GLY A 68 25.22 14.32 1.70
CA GLY A 68 24.98 15.70 2.12
C GLY A 68 23.51 16.13 2.08
N ALA A 69 22.59 15.27 1.65
CA ALA A 69 21.16 15.57 1.69
C ALA A 69 20.62 15.59 3.13
N SER A 70 19.52 16.30 3.33
CA SER A 70 18.78 16.36 4.60
C SER A 70 17.28 16.60 4.33
N GLY A 71 16.46 16.60 5.36
CA GLY A 71 15.00 16.75 5.22
C GLY A 71 14.30 15.42 4.91
N LEU A 72 13.26 15.46 4.08
CA LEU A 72 12.47 14.28 3.73
C LEU A 72 13.07 13.59 2.49
N ILE A 73 13.62 12.39 2.68
CA ILE A 73 14.13 11.55 1.60
C ILE A 73 13.15 10.41 1.31
N TRP A 74 12.67 10.32 0.08
CA TRP A 74 11.80 9.23 -0.36
C TRP A 74 12.55 8.19 -1.21
N LEU A 75 12.35 6.92 -0.89
CA LEU A 75 12.81 5.79 -1.68
C LEU A 75 11.65 4.85 -1.97
N ARG A 76 11.73 4.16 -3.11
CA ARG A 76 10.86 3.02 -3.37
C ARG A 76 11.17 1.93 -2.35
N ALA A 77 10.14 1.43 -1.67
CA ALA A 77 10.22 0.24 -0.86
C ALA A 77 10.73 -0.91 -1.73
N GLY A 78 10.16 -1.07 -2.92
CA GLY A 78 10.59 -2.12 -3.84
C GLY A 78 10.00 -3.49 -3.48
N ASN A 79 10.56 -4.54 -4.08
CA ASN A 79 10.11 -5.91 -3.85
C ASN A 79 11.31 -6.73 -3.42
N TYR A 80 11.24 -7.35 -2.24
CA TYR A 80 12.26 -8.25 -1.74
C TYR A 80 11.61 -9.51 -1.14
N PRO A 81 12.20 -10.72 -1.30
CA PRO A 81 13.35 -11.03 -2.15
C PRO A 81 13.10 -10.63 -3.59
N ILE A 82 14.13 -10.08 -4.23
CA ILE A 82 14.04 -9.71 -5.63
C ILE A 82 13.79 -11.00 -6.39
N ARG A 83 12.66 -11.03 -7.08
CA ARG A 83 12.23 -12.17 -7.87
C ARG A 83 13.30 -12.55 -8.89
N GLU A 84 13.91 -13.72 -8.69
CA GLU A 84 14.96 -14.25 -9.58
C GLU A 84 14.47 -14.35 -11.02
N ASP A 85 13.19 -14.65 -11.24
CA ASP A 85 12.58 -14.74 -12.56
C ASP A 85 12.49 -13.39 -13.32
N TRP A 86 12.82 -12.27 -12.68
CA TRP A 86 12.95 -10.98 -13.36
C TRP A 86 14.32 -10.79 -14.02
N TYR A 87 15.27 -11.65 -13.71
CA TYR A 87 16.66 -11.53 -14.13
C TYR A 87 17.11 -12.77 -14.91
N GLN A 88 18.19 -12.62 -15.68
CA GLN A 88 18.74 -13.76 -16.42
C GLN A 88 19.34 -14.77 -15.44
N PRO A 89 19.16 -16.09 -15.65
CA PRO A 89 19.77 -17.10 -14.79
C PRO A 89 21.28 -16.86 -14.63
N GLY A 90 21.75 -16.83 -13.38
CA GLY A 90 23.17 -16.61 -13.04
C GLY A 90 23.59 -15.13 -12.93
N SER A 91 22.70 -14.16 -13.14
CA SER A 91 23.02 -12.76 -12.87
C SER A 91 23.02 -12.44 -11.37
N THR A 92 23.93 -11.58 -10.92
CA THR A 92 23.87 -11.00 -9.57
C THR A 92 22.59 -10.19 -9.40
N LEU A 93 21.77 -10.53 -8.40
CA LEU A 93 20.57 -9.77 -8.09
C LEU A 93 20.96 -8.36 -7.58
N PRO A 94 20.16 -7.33 -7.90
CA PRO A 94 20.38 -6.02 -7.33
C PRO A 94 20.22 -6.03 -5.80
N LEU A 95 20.80 -5.05 -5.12
CA LEU A 95 20.65 -4.90 -3.67
C LEU A 95 19.26 -4.38 -3.25
N GLY A 96 18.56 -3.68 -4.15
CA GLY A 96 17.37 -2.91 -3.82
C GLY A 96 17.70 -1.47 -3.41
N ASP A 97 16.71 -0.58 -3.47
CA ASP A 97 16.94 0.87 -3.30
C ASP A 97 17.29 1.21 -1.84
N ILE A 98 16.63 0.58 -0.86
CA ILE A 98 16.89 0.80 0.57
C ILE A 98 18.28 0.30 0.98
N ALA A 99 18.67 -0.90 0.57
CA ALA A 99 20.02 -1.41 0.83
C ALA A 99 21.09 -0.58 0.11
N THR A 100 20.80 -0.07 -1.09
CA THR A 100 21.68 0.88 -1.79
C THR A 100 21.85 2.18 -1.01
N PHE A 101 20.78 2.68 -0.37
CA PHE A 101 20.85 3.87 0.50
C PHE A 101 21.72 3.61 1.73
N ALA A 102 21.53 2.47 2.40
CA ALA A 102 22.37 2.07 3.52
C ALA A 102 23.86 1.99 3.16
N ARG A 103 24.17 1.48 1.96
CA ARG A 103 25.55 1.38 1.45
C ARG A 103 26.15 2.75 1.11
N ASP A 104 25.40 3.60 0.40
CA ASP A 104 25.96 4.79 -0.22
C ASP A 104 25.84 6.06 0.64
N VAL A 105 24.81 6.15 1.49
CA VAL A 105 24.34 7.43 2.06
C VAL A 105 24.41 7.48 3.57
N VAL A 106 24.16 6.36 4.27
CA VAL A 106 24.26 6.29 5.73
C VAL A 106 25.65 6.75 6.19
N ASN A 107 25.69 7.57 7.24
CA ASN A 107 26.83 8.32 7.77
C ASN A 107 27.34 9.49 6.91
N TYR A 108 26.70 9.78 5.77
CA TYR A 108 27.06 10.88 4.88
C TYR A 108 25.92 11.90 4.68
N LEU A 109 24.85 11.82 5.47
CA LEU A 109 23.77 12.81 5.45
C LEU A 109 24.25 14.19 5.94
N GLY A 110 23.66 15.25 5.39
CA GLY A 110 24.03 16.64 5.71
C GLY A 110 23.33 17.22 6.93
N GLY A 111 22.35 16.51 7.51
CA GLY A 111 21.60 16.96 8.68
C GLY A 111 20.39 16.09 8.98
N SER A 112 19.52 16.56 9.88
CA SER A 112 18.30 15.85 10.29
C SER A 112 17.47 15.42 9.07
N THR A 113 17.15 14.12 9.04
CA THR A 113 16.59 13.44 7.89
C THR A 113 15.45 12.53 8.34
N VAL A 114 14.35 12.56 7.62
CA VAL A 114 13.30 11.56 7.68
C VAL A 114 13.39 10.69 6.43
N LEU A 115 13.59 9.39 6.63
CA LEU A 115 13.52 8.42 5.54
C LEU A 115 12.08 7.95 5.36
N LEU A 116 11.66 7.84 4.11
CA LEU A 116 10.31 7.43 3.76
C LEU A 116 10.36 6.34 2.67
N THR A 117 9.85 5.15 2.98
CA THR A 117 9.88 4.00 2.05
C THR A 117 8.47 3.49 1.73
N THR A 118 8.03 3.79 0.51
CA THR A 118 6.72 3.37 -0.04
C THR A 118 6.90 2.95 -1.50
N ASP A 119 5.86 2.47 -2.18
CA ASP A 119 5.90 1.92 -3.56
C ASP A 119 6.69 0.60 -3.62
N GLY A 120 6.04 -0.48 -3.19
CA GLY A 120 6.62 -1.81 -3.12
C GLY A 120 5.82 -2.78 -2.27
N ASP A 121 6.06 -4.08 -2.42
CA ASP A 121 5.40 -5.11 -1.62
C ASP A 121 6.28 -5.61 -0.46
N MET A 122 7.55 -5.19 -0.39
CA MET A 122 8.51 -5.63 0.65
C MET A 122 8.00 -5.35 2.07
N SER A 123 8.13 -6.35 2.95
CA SER A 123 7.97 -6.25 4.41
C SER A 123 9.20 -5.60 5.03
N ILE A 124 9.02 -4.52 5.77
CA ILE A 124 10.15 -3.74 6.30
C ILE A 124 10.14 -3.80 7.83
N PRO A 125 11.27 -4.16 8.46
CA PRO A 125 12.56 -4.48 7.85
C PRO A 125 12.80 -5.96 7.54
N GLY A 126 11.84 -6.87 7.77
CA GLY A 126 12.08 -8.31 7.78
C GLY A 126 12.55 -8.92 6.45
N ASP A 127 12.22 -8.28 5.33
CA ASP A 127 12.73 -8.71 4.03
C ASP A 127 14.08 -8.02 3.67
N LEU A 128 14.58 -7.04 4.42
CA LEU A 128 15.86 -6.41 4.08
C LEU A 128 17.05 -7.35 4.37
N PRO A 129 18.18 -7.19 3.65
CA PRO A 129 19.41 -7.89 4.02
C PRO A 129 19.84 -7.56 5.46
N ASP A 130 20.42 -8.55 6.14
CA ASP A 130 20.88 -8.43 7.52
C ASP A 130 21.75 -7.18 7.74
N GLY A 131 21.45 -6.44 8.82
CA GLY A 131 22.20 -5.24 9.22
C GLY A 131 21.85 -3.96 8.44
N VAL A 132 21.09 -4.03 7.35
CA VAL A 132 20.69 -2.84 6.57
C VAL A 132 19.82 -1.92 7.40
N ALA A 133 18.81 -2.47 8.08
CA ALA A 133 17.87 -1.67 8.87
C ALA A 133 18.56 -1.05 10.09
N GLU A 134 19.39 -1.83 10.80
CA GLU A 134 20.17 -1.39 11.94
C GLU A 134 21.14 -0.28 11.54
N SER A 135 21.83 -0.42 10.41
CA SER A 135 22.73 0.60 9.87
C SER A 135 22.00 1.93 9.67
N ILE A 136 20.85 1.92 8.98
CA ILE A 136 20.02 3.11 8.76
C ILE A 136 19.57 3.72 10.10
N LEU A 137 19.06 2.91 11.02
CA LEU A 137 18.51 3.39 12.30
C LEU A 137 19.60 3.92 13.25
N SER A 138 20.84 3.45 13.09
CA SER A 138 22.00 3.89 13.88
C SER A 138 22.54 5.27 13.48
N ASP A 139 22.24 5.72 12.27
CA ASP A 139 22.65 7.04 11.79
C ASP A 139 22.02 8.15 12.66
N SER A 140 22.85 9.03 13.20
CA SER A 140 22.42 10.13 14.06
C SER A 140 21.61 11.18 13.31
N ASN A 141 21.79 11.29 11.99
CA ASN A 141 21.03 12.19 11.14
C ASN A 141 19.65 11.63 10.78
N ILE A 142 19.42 10.31 10.87
CA ILE A 142 18.08 9.73 10.69
C ILE A 142 17.26 10.01 11.96
N SER A 143 16.31 10.93 11.85
CA SER A 143 15.40 11.33 12.92
C SER A 143 14.14 10.45 12.97
N ALA A 144 13.68 9.95 11.82
CA ALA A 144 12.65 8.93 11.72
C ALA A 144 12.74 8.18 10.38
N TRP A 145 12.15 7.00 10.34
CA TRP A 145 11.94 6.20 9.15
C TRP A 145 10.49 5.71 9.11
N PHE A 146 9.71 6.22 8.15
CA PHE A 146 8.34 5.79 7.90
C PHE A 146 8.28 4.79 6.75
N THR A 147 7.51 3.71 6.92
CA THR A 147 7.37 2.67 5.90
C THR A 147 5.97 2.08 5.82
N GLN A 148 5.51 1.74 4.61
CA GLN A 148 4.13 1.26 4.42
C GLN A 148 3.85 -0.16 4.94
N ASN A 149 4.82 -1.06 4.81
CA ASN A 149 4.67 -2.48 5.12
C ASN A 149 5.49 -2.83 6.36
N TYR A 150 5.36 -2.05 7.42
CA TYR A 150 6.08 -2.33 8.66
C TYR A 150 5.63 -3.67 9.24
N ASP A 151 6.56 -4.60 9.42
CA ASP A 151 6.26 -5.99 9.81
C ASP A 151 6.60 -6.31 11.28
N GLY A 152 7.05 -5.32 12.05
CA GLY A 152 7.33 -5.52 13.47
C GLY A 152 8.52 -6.43 13.79
N SER A 153 9.28 -6.90 12.80
CA SER A 153 10.44 -7.76 13.02
C SER A 153 11.58 -7.08 13.77
N LEU A 154 11.64 -5.73 13.72
CA LEU A 154 12.58 -4.91 14.48
C LEU A 154 11.85 -3.75 15.14
N SER A 155 11.87 -3.72 16.48
CA SER A 155 11.32 -2.61 17.26
C SER A 155 12.34 -1.49 17.43
N ASN A 156 12.02 -0.30 16.94
CA ASN A 156 12.86 0.89 17.08
C ASN A 156 12.00 2.17 17.11
N ASN A 157 12.33 3.14 17.96
CA ASN A 157 11.56 4.38 18.12
C ASN A 157 11.59 5.31 16.87
N LYS A 158 12.59 5.16 16.00
CA LYS A 158 12.69 5.86 14.72
C LYS A 158 11.86 5.18 13.63
N LEU A 159 11.63 3.86 13.70
CA LEU A 159 10.92 3.10 12.66
C LEU A 159 9.42 3.09 12.93
N ARG A 160 8.62 3.50 11.93
CA ARG A 160 7.17 3.69 12.08
C ARG A 160 6.43 3.23 10.84
N SER A 161 5.22 2.71 11.04
CA SER A 161 4.31 2.38 9.97
C SER A 161 3.68 3.63 9.33
N LEU A 162 3.25 3.50 8.09
CA LEU A 162 2.59 4.53 7.29
C LEU A 162 1.53 3.86 6.39
N PRO A 163 0.41 4.51 6.06
CA PRO A 163 -0.51 3.99 5.05
C PRO A 163 0.12 3.86 3.65
N ILE A 164 -0.21 2.78 2.95
CA ILE A 164 -0.01 2.66 1.49
C ILE A 164 -0.95 3.60 0.70
N GLY A 165 -2.06 4.02 1.30
CA GLY A 165 -3.04 4.93 0.70
C GLY A 165 -3.89 4.25 -0.37
N LEU A 166 -4.31 5.01 -1.39
CA LEU A 166 -5.21 4.53 -2.45
C LEU A 166 -4.49 3.89 -3.64
N GLY A 167 -5.10 2.88 -4.26
CA GLY A 167 -4.58 2.15 -5.41
C GLY A 167 -4.72 2.91 -6.73
N LEU A 168 -4.39 4.20 -6.77
CA LEU A 168 -4.71 5.08 -7.90
C LEU A 168 -4.01 4.69 -9.21
N HIS A 169 -2.86 4.02 -9.15
CA HIS A 169 -2.14 3.50 -10.32
C HIS A 169 -2.52 2.05 -10.68
N ALA A 170 -3.31 1.38 -9.84
CA ALA A 170 -3.67 -0.02 -9.98
C ALA A 170 -5.01 -0.17 -10.70
N GLY A 171 -4.99 -0.56 -11.98
CA GLY A 171 -6.20 -0.93 -12.74
C GLY A 171 -7.15 0.25 -13.00
N GLY A 172 -7.00 0.93 -14.13
CA GLY A 172 -7.80 2.12 -14.45
C GLY A 172 -9.31 1.86 -14.57
N VAL A 173 -10.11 2.81 -14.10
CA VAL A 173 -11.56 2.94 -14.36
C VAL A 173 -11.83 3.04 -15.86
N GLN A 174 -10.90 3.64 -16.59
CA GLN A 174 -10.78 3.59 -18.05
C GLN A 174 -9.30 3.44 -18.42
N ARG A 175 -9.00 2.72 -19.52
CA ARG A 175 -7.64 2.35 -19.94
C ARG A 175 -6.67 3.54 -20.07
N PHE A 176 -7.18 4.78 -20.17
CA PHE A 176 -6.44 6.02 -20.35
C PHE A 176 -6.59 7.07 -19.22
N SER A 177 -7.35 6.79 -18.15
CA SER A 177 -7.68 7.80 -17.14
C SER A 177 -6.53 8.12 -16.16
N GLY A 178 -5.56 7.21 -16.04
CA GLY A 178 -4.38 7.37 -15.18
C GLY A 178 -4.73 7.61 -13.70
N VAL A 179 -3.74 8.06 -12.94
CA VAL A 179 -3.86 8.35 -11.51
C VAL A 179 -4.96 9.39 -11.22
N PHE A 180 -5.02 10.46 -12.01
CA PHE A 180 -6.01 11.53 -11.82
C PHE A 180 -7.45 11.11 -12.07
N GLY A 181 -7.70 10.37 -13.14
CA GLY A 181 -9.06 9.94 -13.42
C GLY A 181 -9.56 8.96 -12.36
N ASN A 182 -8.68 8.10 -11.84
CA ASN A 182 -8.98 7.26 -10.69
C ASN A 182 -9.24 8.09 -9.43
N ALA A 183 -8.41 9.11 -9.14
CA ALA A 183 -8.61 10.01 -8.01
C ALA A 183 -9.95 10.76 -8.10
N LYS A 184 -10.25 11.37 -9.25
CA LYS A 184 -11.51 12.09 -9.51
C LYS A 184 -12.71 11.16 -9.35
N HIS A 185 -12.61 9.93 -9.84
CA HIS A 185 -13.67 8.94 -9.70
C HIS A 185 -13.88 8.54 -8.24
N TYR A 186 -12.81 8.30 -7.50
CA TYR A 186 -12.87 7.98 -6.07
C TYR A 186 -13.50 9.14 -5.27
N THR A 187 -13.07 10.38 -5.51
CA THR A 187 -13.64 11.57 -4.87
C THR A 187 -15.13 11.71 -5.17
N HIS A 188 -15.55 11.47 -6.42
CA HIS A 188 -16.97 11.49 -6.78
C HIS A 188 -17.79 10.44 -6.03
N LEU A 189 -17.26 9.23 -5.83
CA LEU A 189 -17.90 8.21 -5.01
C LEU A 189 -17.92 8.60 -3.52
N LYS A 190 -16.83 9.17 -3.01
CA LYS A 190 -16.74 9.66 -1.63
C LYS A 190 -17.76 10.76 -1.35
N ASP A 191 -18.00 11.67 -2.30
CA ASP A 191 -19.01 12.73 -2.16
C ASP A 191 -20.44 12.16 -2.04
N ARG A 192 -20.72 11.00 -2.65
CA ARG A 192 -22.00 10.32 -2.48
C ARG A 192 -22.24 9.82 -1.05
N LEU A 193 -21.22 9.73 -0.19
CA LEU A 193 -21.43 9.43 1.24
C LEU A 193 -22.25 10.50 1.95
N LYS A 194 -22.18 11.76 1.47
CA LYS A 194 -22.91 12.88 2.06
C LYS A 194 -24.43 12.72 1.94
N SER A 195 -24.93 11.86 1.05
CA SER A 195 -26.37 11.71 0.77
C SER A 195 -27.14 10.75 1.69
N LYS A 196 -26.62 10.42 2.89
CA LYS A 196 -27.23 9.44 3.83
C LYS A 196 -27.54 8.09 3.16
N HIS A 197 -26.63 7.62 2.32
CA HIS A 197 -26.78 6.32 1.67
C HIS A 197 -26.86 5.20 2.72
N ILE A 198 -27.97 4.45 2.71
CA ILE A 198 -28.15 3.28 3.57
C ILE A 198 -27.33 2.13 2.96
N ARG A 199 -26.45 1.55 3.77
CA ARG A 199 -25.63 0.41 3.38
C ARG A 199 -26.35 -0.90 3.61
N GLU A 200 -26.04 -1.87 2.77
CA GLU A 200 -26.42 -3.27 2.96
C GLU A 200 -25.70 -3.80 4.22
N ASN A 201 -26.46 -4.31 5.19
CA ASN A 201 -25.93 -4.94 6.41
C ASN A 201 -25.42 -6.36 6.10
N ARG A 202 -24.44 -6.44 5.20
CA ARG A 202 -23.82 -7.65 4.65
C ARG A 202 -22.31 -7.45 4.57
N VAL A 203 -21.60 -8.55 4.37
CA VAL A 203 -20.15 -8.58 4.18
C VAL A 203 -19.84 -8.69 2.69
N TRP A 204 -18.93 -7.87 2.19
CA TRP A 204 -18.38 -8.01 0.84
C TRP A 204 -16.94 -8.52 0.90
N SER A 205 -16.61 -9.51 0.07
CA SER A 205 -15.23 -9.96 -0.12
C SER A 205 -14.88 -10.10 -1.60
N ASP A 206 -13.76 -9.50 -2.01
CA ASP A 206 -13.12 -9.71 -3.31
C ASP A 206 -11.64 -10.12 -3.17
N THR A 207 -11.26 -10.59 -1.98
CA THR A 207 -9.88 -10.99 -1.65
C THR A 207 -9.57 -12.44 -2.02
N HIS A 208 -10.59 -13.30 -2.09
CA HIS A 208 -10.48 -14.75 -2.32
C HIS A 208 -10.02 -15.14 -3.73
N LEU A 209 -10.11 -14.22 -4.70
CA LEU A 209 -9.77 -14.50 -6.10
C LEU A 209 -8.26 -14.62 -6.37
N ARG A 210 -7.40 -14.33 -5.39
CA ARG A 210 -5.94 -14.44 -5.52
C ARG A 210 -5.31 -14.87 -4.19
N SER A 211 -4.77 -16.09 -4.18
CA SER A 211 -3.83 -16.56 -3.17
C SER A 211 -2.44 -15.97 -3.39
N HIS A 212 -1.66 -15.88 -2.31
CA HIS A 212 -0.26 -15.46 -2.32
C HIS A 212 0.55 -16.40 -1.41
N PRO A 213 0.80 -17.65 -1.85
CA PRO A 213 1.49 -18.63 -1.02
C PRO A 213 2.87 -18.11 -0.59
N GLY A 214 3.20 -18.30 0.68
CA GLY A 214 4.47 -17.83 1.26
C GLY A 214 4.45 -16.39 1.78
N PHE A 215 3.39 -15.62 1.54
CA PHE A 215 3.26 -14.25 2.05
C PHE A 215 2.28 -14.19 3.22
N HIS A 216 2.76 -13.75 4.39
CA HIS A 216 1.95 -13.41 5.57
C HIS A 216 0.94 -14.51 6.00
N GLY A 217 1.27 -15.78 5.80
CA GLY A 217 0.38 -16.91 6.12
C GLY A 217 -0.79 -17.13 5.14
N ASP A 218 -0.84 -16.37 4.04
CA ASP A 218 -1.86 -16.41 2.98
C ASP A 218 -3.32 -16.50 3.49
N PRO A 219 -3.80 -15.50 4.26
CA PRO A 219 -5.18 -15.48 4.75
C PRO A 219 -6.22 -15.47 3.61
N ARG A 220 -5.82 -15.08 2.39
CA ARG A 220 -6.69 -15.11 1.20
C ARG A 220 -6.97 -16.53 0.72
N ALA A 221 -5.96 -17.41 0.75
CA ALA A 221 -6.17 -18.82 0.45
C ALA A 221 -7.08 -19.49 1.48
N ILE A 222 -6.90 -19.21 2.76
CA ILE A 222 -7.75 -19.76 3.83
C ILE A 222 -9.21 -19.32 3.65
N LEU A 223 -9.45 -18.03 3.38
CA LEU A 223 -10.80 -17.54 3.09
C LEU A 223 -11.36 -18.15 1.79
N ALA A 224 -10.54 -18.31 0.74
CA ALA A 224 -10.98 -18.94 -0.50
C ALA A 224 -11.45 -20.39 -0.28
N SER A 225 -10.72 -21.17 0.52
CA SER A 225 -11.15 -22.50 0.96
C SER A 225 -12.46 -22.45 1.73
N ALA A 226 -12.60 -21.51 2.69
CA ALA A 226 -13.84 -21.35 3.45
C ALA A 226 -15.04 -21.08 2.55
N LEU A 227 -14.93 -20.13 1.60
CA LEU A 227 -16.02 -19.78 0.68
C LEU A 227 -16.38 -20.91 -0.31
N ASN A 228 -15.48 -21.87 -0.52
CA ASN A 228 -15.72 -23.03 -1.36
C ASN A 228 -16.34 -24.21 -0.60
N GLU A 229 -15.96 -24.40 0.66
CA GLU A 229 -16.30 -25.59 1.46
C GLU A 229 -17.48 -25.36 2.40
N LEU A 230 -17.74 -24.10 2.78
CA LEU A 230 -18.72 -23.72 3.80
C LEU A 230 -19.81 -22.83 3.21
N GLN A 231 -20.95 -22.78 3.90
CA GLN A 231 -22.08 -21.96 3.47
C GLN A 231 -22.02 -20.58 4.11
N PHE A 232 -22.14 -19.54 3.29
CA PHE A 232 -22.21 -18.15 3.73
C PHE A 232 -23.51 -17.48 3.25
N ASN A 233 -24.33 -17.01 4.20
CA ASN A 233 -25.64 -16.44 3.89
C ASN A 233 -25.62 -14.91 3.80
N ILE A 234 -24.63 -14.28 4.43
CA ILE A 234 -24.51 -12.81 4.55
C ILE A 234 -23.22 -12.25 3.96
N THR A 235 -22.35 -13.11 3.43
CA THR A 235 -21.11 -12.73 2.75
C THR A 235 -21.26 -12.89 1.25
N ASP A 236 -21.17 -11.78 0.52
CA ASP A 236 -21.20 -11.74 -0.93
C ASP A 236 -19.78 -11.65 -1.49
N TYR A 237 -19.55 -12.38 -2.58
CA TYR A 237 -18.25 -12.44 -3.24
C TYR A 237 -18.40 -12.70 -4.74
N PRO A 238 -17.58 -12.08 -5.60
CA PRO A 238 -17.68 -12.27 -7.03
C PRO A 238 -16.99 -13.58 -7.48
N ALA A 239 -17.53 -14.21 -8.52
CA ALA A 239 -16.90 -15.36 -9.18
C ALA A 239 -15.66 -14.98 -10.00
N GLN A 240 -15.54 -13.71 -10.40
CA GLN A 240 -14.43 -13.21 -11.23
C GLN A 240 -14.01 -11.81 -10.81
N ARG A 241 -12.80 -11.41 -11.22
CA ARG A 241 -12.25 -10.11 -10.86
C ARG A 241 -13.10 -8.99 -11.45
N LEU A 242 -13.53 -8.08 -10.57
CA LEU A 242 -14.23 -6.86 -10.96
C LEU A 242 -13.27 -5.73 -11.35
N THR A 243 -13.78 -4.74 -12.07
CA THR A 243 -13.04 -3.50 -12.34
C THR A 243 -12.87 -2.71 -11.04
N GLN A 244 -11.85 -1.84 -10.95
CA GLN A 244 -11.66 -1.00 -9.76
C GLN A 244 -12.89 -0.11 -9.47
N SER A 245 -13.53 0.42 -10.52
CA SER A 245 -14.77 1.20 -10.37
C SER A 245 -15.90 0.40 -9.74
N ASP A 246 -16.10 -0.84 -10.18
CA ASP A 246 -17.19 -1.68 -9.67
C ASP A 246 -16.89 -2.16 -8.25
N ILE A 247 -15.62 -2.43 -7.94
CA ILE A 247 -15.15 -2.72 -6.58
C ILE A 247 -15.44 -1.54 -5.65
N TRP A 248 -15.11 -0.30 -6.04
CA TRP A 248 -15.41 0.87 -5.20
C TRP A 248 -16.92 1.11 -5.03
N LYS A 249 -17.74 0.82 -6.04
CA LYS A 249 -19.21 0.85 -5.87
C LYS A 249 -19.68 -0.20 -4.85
N LYS A 250 -19.06 -1.39 -4.82
CA LYS A 250 -19.33 -2.39 -3.77
C LYS A 250 -18.94 -1.86 -2.39
N TYR A 251 -17.75 -1.29 -2.23
CA TYR A 251 -17.32 -0.71 -0.95
C TYR A 251 -18.22 0.43 -0.48
N LEU A 252 -18.83 1.19 -1.40
CA LEU A 252 -19.79 2.24 -1.07
C LEU A 252 -21.12 1.69 -0.53
N ASN A 253 -21.56 0.53 -1.03
CA ASN A 253 -22.89 -0.02 -0.74
C ASN A 253 -22.90 -0.98 0.46
N TYR A 254 -21.79 -1.67 0.74
CA TYR A 254 -21.72 -2.66 1.82
C TYR A 254 -21.30 -2.05 3.15
N LYS A 255 -21.88 -2.54 4.26
CA LYS A 255 -21.49 -2.13 5.61
C LYS A 255 -20.13 -2.67 6.00
N PHE A 256 -19.84 -3.93 5.67
CA PHE A 256 -18.59 -4.60 5.99
C PHE A 256 -17.84 -4.99 4.71
N VAL A 257 -16.52 -4.79 4.70
CA VAL A 257 -15.64 -5.18 3.59
C VAL A 257 -14.45 -5.95 4.13
N VAL A 258 -14.22 -7.16 3.61
CA VAL A 258 -13.03 -7.94 3.93
C VAL A 258 -11.83 -7.38 3.18
N SER A 259 -10.76 -7.04 3.90
CA SER A 259 -9.48 -6.63 3.35
C SER A 259 -8.37 -7.45 3.99
N LEU A 260 -7.60 -8.16 3.18
CA LEU A 260 -6.55 -9.06 3.67
C LEU A 260 -5.20 -8.73 3.04
N PRO A 261 -4.08 -8.94 3.77
CA PRO A 261 -2.73 -8.90 3.22
C PRO A 261 -2.62 -9.65 1.90
N GLY A 262 -1.78 -9.15 1.00
CA GLY A 262 -1.53 -9.74 -0.32
C GLY A 262 -0.05 -10.08 -0.48
N HIS A 263 0.58 -9.59 -1.56
CA HIS A 263 2.04 -9.62 -1.66
C HIS A 263 2.70 -8.77 -0.59
N GLY A 264 2.14 -7.58 -0.31
CA GLY A 264 2.54 -6.75 0.82
C GLY A 264 1.58 -6.89 1.99
N LEU A 265 2.08 -6.47 3.16
CA LEU A 265 1.33 -6.50 4.41
C LEU A 265 0.17 -5.49 4.42
N ASP A 266 0.41 -4.26 3.95
CA ASP A 266 -0.64 -3.26 3.77
C ASP A 266 -1.40 -3.47 2.44
N CYS A 267 -2.66 -3.07 2.41
CA CYS A 267 -3.53 -3.29 1.26
C CYS A 267 -4.30 -2.01 0.87
N TYR A 268 -4.23 -1.63 -0.41
CA TYR A 268 -5.05 -0.55 -0.97
C TYR A 268 -6.54 -0.68 -0.63
N ARG A 269 -7.05 -1.92 -0.61
CA ARG A 269 -8.45 -2.22 -0.28
C ARG A 269 -8.86 -1.72 1.10
N THR A 270 -7.95 -1.78 2.08
CA THR A 270 -8.22 -1.31 3.44
C THR A 270 -8.54 0.18 3.41
N TRP A 271 -7.66 0.98 2.82
CA TRP A 271 -7.80 2.44 2.74
C TRP A 271 -8.94 2.87 1.81
N GLU A 272 -9.12 2.18 0.69
CA GLU A 272 -10.21 2.44 -0.26
C GLU A 272 -11.59 2.20 0.38
N ALA A 273 -11.78 1.07 1.08
CA ALA A 273 -13.03 0.73 1.73
C ALA A 273 -13.32 1.62 2.94
N LEU A 274 -12.32 1.88 3.78
CA LEU A 274 -12.43 2.81 4.91
C LEU A 274 -12.77 4.22 4.43
N GLY A 275 -12.08 4.74 3.43
CA GLY A 275 -12.34 6.08 2.90
C GLY A 275 -13.69 6.21 2.21
N LEU A 276 -14.22 5.10 1.70
CA LEU A 276 -15.59 4.98 1.21
C LEU A 276 -16.59 4.60 2.30
N GLY A 277 -16.24 4.67 3.58
CA GLY A 277 -17.15 4.61 4.72
C GLY A 277 -17.57 3.21 5.20
N ALA A 278 -17.00 2.13 4.65
CA ALA A 278 -17.23 0.78 5.13
C ALA A 278 -16.48 0.52 6.46
N ILE A 279 -16.94 -0.49 7.21
CA ILE A 279 -16.16 -1.12 8.27
C ILE A 279 -15.32 -2.21 7.63
N VAL A 280 -13.99 -2.15 7.83
CA VAL A 280 -13.08 -3.16 7.27
C VAL A 280 -12.91 -4.32 8.24
N ILE A 281 -12.97 -5.54 7.73
CA ILE A 281 -12.62 -6.76 8.47
C ILE A 281 -11.29 -7.28 7.91
N THR A 282 -10.29 -7.44 8.77
CA THR A 282 -8.95 -7.95 8.41
C THR A 282 -8.45 -8.92 9.48
N VAL A 283 -7.39 -9.64 9.19
CA VAL A 283 -6.65 -10.41 10.19
C VAL A 283 -5.70 -9.51 10.99
N HIS A 284 -5.36 -9.93 12.21
CA HIS A 284 -4.31 -9.30 13.03
C HIS A 284 -2.96 -9.28 12.30
N SER A 285 -2.23 -8.18 12.47
CA SER A 285 -0.90 -7.99 11.87
C SER A 285 -0.08 -6.94 12.65
N PRO A 286 1.23 -6.82 12.34
CA PRO A 286 2.05 -5.70 12.83
C PRO A 286 1.52 -4.29 12.47
N LEU A 287 0.56 -4.17 11.54
CA LEU A 287 -0.10 -2.91 11.19
C LEU A 287 -1.32 -2.59 12.07
N ASP A 288 -1.61 -3.38 13.10
CA ASP A 288 -2.77 -3.16 13.96
C ASP A 288 -2.79 -1.74 14.56
N ASP A 289 -1.66 -1.23 15.05
CA ASP A 289 -1.59 0.13 15.62
C ASP A 289 -1.86 1.23 14.60
N LEU A 290 -1.53 1.00 13.32
CA LEU A 290 -1.85 1.92 12.23
C LEU A 290 -3.36 1.96 11.95
N LEU A 291 -4.02 0.82 12.07
CA LEU A 291 -5.41 0.62 11.65
C LEU A 291 -6.43 0.77 12.77
N LYS A 292 -6.06 0.47 14.02
CA LYS A 292 -6.90 0.50 15.22
C LYS A 292 -7.64 1.83 15.46
N PRO A 293 -7.09 3.01 15.12
CA PRO A 293 -7.83 4.26 15.22
C PRO A 293 -9.07 4.36 14.32
N TYR A 294 -9.17 3.54 13.27
CA TYR A 294 -10.23 3.60 12.26
C TYR A 294 -11.23 2.46 12.41
N ARG A 295 -12.23 2.44 11.52
CA ARG A 295 -13.34 1.47 11.46
C ARG A 295 -12.87 0.08 10.99
N VAL A 296 -12.03 -0.56 11.79
CA VAL A 296 -11.43 -1.86 11.50
C VAL A 296 -11.80 -2.86 12.60
N ILE A 297 -12.20 -4.05 12.19
CA ILE A 297 -12.41 -5.23 13.01
C ILE A 297 -11.27 -6.20 12.68
N PHE A 298 -10.56 -6.66 13.70
CA PHE A 298 -9.50 -7.65 13.57
C PHE A 298 -10.04 -9.01 13.97
N ILE A 299 -9.69 -10.03 13.19
CA ILE A 299 -10.02 -11.42 13.49
C ILE A 299 -8.74 -12.27 13.54
N GLU A 300 -8.82 -13.38 14.27
CA GLU A 300 -7.85 -14.45 14.19
C GLU A 300 -8.45 -15.57 13.36
N ALA A 301 -7.93 -15.80 12.15
CA ALA A 301 -8.39 -16.85 11.26
C ALA A 301 -7.18 -17.66 10.75
N LYS A 302 -7.07 -18.89 11.21
CA LYS A 302 -5.97 -19.82 10.90
C LYS A 302 -6.44 -21.00 10.04
N GLU A 303 -7.73 -21.31 10.10
CA GLU A 303 -8.38 -22.39 9.35
C GLU A 303 -9.66 -21.91 8.66
N PRO A 304 -10.16 -22.60 7.62
CA PRO A 304 -11.37 -22.22 6.91
C PRO A 304 -12.60 -21.99 7.81
N LYS A 305 -12.75 -22.82 8.87
CA LYS A 305 -13.88 -22.73 9.81
C LYS A 305 -13.92 -21.44 10.62
N ASP A 306 -12.76 -20.80 10.84
CA ASP A 306 -12.69 -19.56 11.64
C ASP A 306 -13.41 -18.41 10.95
N TRP A 307 -13.51 -18.47 9.61
CA TRP A 307 -14.24 -17.49 8.82
C TRP A 307 -15.76 -17.57 8.96
N LEU A 308 -16.32 -18.63 9.55
CA LEU A 308 -17.76 -18.73 9.82
C LEU A 308 -18.28 -17.61 10.71
N ILE A 309 -17.39 -16.93 11.47
CA ILE A 309 -17.75 -15.74 12.23
C ILE A 309 -18.36 -14.64 11.34
N LEU A 310 -18.01 -14.59 10.05
CA LEU A 310 -18.63 -13.67 9.10
C LEU A 310 -20.10 -13.96 8.81
N ASN A 311 -20.65 -15.10 9.26
CA ASN A 311 -22.08 -15.43 9.20
C ASN A 311 -22.86 -15.06 10.46
N ASP A 312 -22.18 -14.63 11.51
CA ASP A 312 -22.82 -14.28 12.78
C ASP A 312 -23.25 -12.80 12.75
N LEU A 313 -24.54 -12.57 12.54
CA LEU A 313 -25.12 -11.22 12.49
C LEU A 313 -25.05 -10.49 13.83
N ASP A 314 -25.19 -11.21 14.94
CA ASP A 314 -25.17 -10.61 16.28
C ASP A 314 -23.75 -10.19 16.64
N TRP A 315 -22.76 -11.02 16.30
CA TRP A 315 -21.35 -10.67 16.42
C TRP A 315 -20.98 -9.47 15.55
N LEU A 316 -21.37 -9.46 14.26
CA LEU A 316 -21.13 -8.33 13.36
C LEU A 316 -21.78 -7.04 13.86
N ALA A 317 -23.00 -7.12 14.42
CA ALA A 317 -23.68 -5.98 15.01
C ALA A 317 -22.89 -5.43 16.21
N SER A 318 -22.48 -6.30 17.14
CA SER A 318 -21.68 -5.94 18.31
C SER A 318 -20.34 -5.30 17.94
N GLU A 319 -19.60 -5.88 16.99
CA GLU A 319 -18.33 -5.31 16.52
C GLU A 319 -18.52 -3.99 15.77
N SER A 320 -19.61 -3.86 15.02
CA SER A 320 -19.98 -2.61 14.36
C SER A 320 -20.23 -1.49 15.37
N GLU A 321 -20.93 -1.75 16.48
CA GLU A 321 -21.21 -0.74 17.51
C GLU A 321 -19.91 -0.23 18.14
N LYS A 322 -18.93 -1.11 18.38
CA LYS A 322 -17.63 -0.75 18.95
C LYS A 322 -16.80 0.16 18.05
N CYS A 323 -16.95 0.06 16.72
CA CYS A 323 -16.07 0.78 15.79
C CYS A 323 -16.75 1.84 14.93
N ILE A 324 -18.09 1.92 14.83
CA ILE A 324 -18.78 2.86 13.93
C ILE A 324 -18.51 4.34 14.27
N HIS A 325 -18.26 4.63 15.55
CA HIS A 325 -17.93 5.98 16.03
C HIS A 325 -16.51 6.43 15.68
N LYS A 326 -15.64 5.50 15.29
CA LYS A 326 -14.26 5.81 14.89
C LYS A 326 -14.25 6.64 13.61
N PRO A 327 -13.26 7.55 13.46
CA PRO A 327 -13.14 8.37 12.27
C PRO A 327 -12.86 7.53 11.02
N LEU A 328 -13.17 8.12 9.86
CA LEU A 328 -12.61 7.65 8.59
C LEU A 328 -11.15 8.12 8.48
N PRO A 329 -10.28 7.40 7.77
CA PRO A 329 -8.88 7.80 7.64
C PRO A 329 -8.76 9.12 6.88
N PRO A 330 -7.82 10.00 7.28
CA PRO A 330 -7.41 11.12 6.45
C PRO A 330 -6.76 10.53 5.20
N LEU A 331 -7.34 10.84 4.04
CA LEU A 331 -6.81 10.42 2.75
C LEU A 331 -6.31 11.62 1.94
N ASP A 332 -6.29 12.81 2.54
CA ASP A 332 -5.58 13.98 2.06
C ASP A 332 -4.09 13.92 2.44
N TRP A 333 -3.30 14.81 1.85
CA TRP A 333 -1.86 14.88 2.12
C TRP A 333 -1.52 15.62 3.41
N ASP A 334 -2.27 16.65 3.77
CA ASP A 334 -1.89 17.61 4.82
C ASP A 334 -1.64 16.91 6.16
N HIS A 335 -2.54 16.03 6.56
CA HIS A 335 -2.39 15.25 7.78
C HIS A 335 -1.08 14.43 7.80
N TRP A 336 -0.83 13.68 6.73
CA TRP A 336 0.32 12.77 6.65
C TRP A 336 1.64 13.51 6.43
N LEU A 337 1.64 14.62 5.69
CA LEU A 337 2.81 15.47 5.53
C LEU A 337 3.21 16.10 6.87
N SER A 338 2.24 16.62 7.63
CA SER A 338 2.47 17.10 8.98
C SER A 338 3.04 16.00 9.88
N TYR A 339 2.45 14.80 9.85
CA TYR A 339 2.91 13.66 10.65
C TYR A 339 4.34 13.21 10.30
N VAL A 340 4.65 13.08 9.00
CA VAL A 340 5.97 12.61 8.52
C VAL A 340 7.05 13.67 8.69
N ARG A 341 6.72 14.97 8.58
CA ARG A 341 7.71 16.05 8.75
C ARG A 341 7.89 16.51 10.20
N ALA A 342 6.99 16.14 11.12
CA ALA A 342 7.12 16.48 12.54
C ALA A 342 8.50 16.17 13.15
N PRO A 343 9.16 15.03 12.85
CA PRO A 343 10.50 14.73 13.37
C PRO A 343 11.61 15.68 12.89
N LEU A 344 11.39 16.45 11.81
CA LEU A 344 12.35 17.45 11.31
C LEU A 344 12.30 18.78 12.09
N GLY A 345 11.35 18.94 13.02
CA GLY A 345 11.20 20.17 13.81
C GLY A 345 10.74 21.38 13.00
N LEU A 346 10.21 21.18 11.79
CA LEU A 346 9.62 22.25 10.99
C LEU A 346 8.26 22.66 11.60
N PRO A 347 7.95 23.96 11.70
CA PRO A 347 6.66 24.41 12.18
C PRO A 347 5.56 23.92 11.24
N THR A 348 4.55 23.25 11.79
CA THR A 348 3.30 22.93 11.09
C THR A 348 2.65 24.24 10.67
N THR A 349 2.67 24.55 9.38
CA THR A 349 1.98 25.70 8.78
C THR A 349 0.48 25.52 8.78
#